data_AF-A0A258T930-F1
#
_entry.id   AF-A0A258T930-F1
#
_cell.length_a   1.000
_cell.length_b   1.000
_cell.length_c   1.000
_cell.angle_alpha   90.00
_cell.angle_beta   90.00
_cell.angle_gamma   90.00
#
_symmetry.space_group_name_H-M   'P 1'
#
loop_
_entity.id
_entity.type
_entity.pdbx_description
1 polymer ?
#
loop_
_entity_poly.entity_id
_entity_poly.type
_entity_poly.pdbx_seq_one_letter_code
_entity_poly.pdbx_strand_id
1 'polypeptide(L)'
;MADHRPPPGHNGGPPLDDPTPQRPSCCRDCRHWQPPPESLERDYEFFRLGLSRRRVKKPTGFCDRVLLGNSRIPAFSGTAGDFTCRNFEPVPPRLRSRGGGFITIWVGDRVVWKGPEDEIPPRFLDADP
;
A
#
# COMPACT_ATOMS: atom_id res chain seq x y z
N MET A 1 -51.70 16.97 13.21
CA MET A 1 -50.23 17.03 12.93
C MET A 1 -49.65 15.70 13.39
N ALA A 2 -49.03 14.83 12.60
CA ALA A 2 -48.95 14.67 11.16
C ALA A 2 -48.80 13.15 10.91
N ASP A 3 -49.60 12.61 9.99
CA ASP A 3 -49.58 11.23 9.51
C ASP A 3 -48.20 10.93 8.90
N HIS A 4 -47.46 9.96 9.43
CA HIS A 4 -46.15 9.54 8.89
C HIS A 4 -46.33 8.24 8.14
N ARG A 5 -46.77 8.34 6.88
CA ARG A 5 -46.63 7.24 5.93
C ARG A 5 -45.13 7.00 5.67
N PRO A 6 -44.62 5.77 5.80
CA PRO A 6 -43.26 5.45 5.38
C PRO A 6 -43.14 5.63 3.86
N PRO A 7 -41.99 6.12 3.35
CA PRO A 7 -41.78 6.28 1.92
C PRO A 7 -41.79 4.91 1.22
N PRO A 8 -42.30 4.82 -0.02
CA PRO A 8 -42.36 3.55 -0.74
C PRO A 8 -40.98 3.13 -1.25
N GLY A 9 -40.60 1.89 -0.92
CA GLY A 9 -39.84 1.01 -1.80
C GLY A 9 -38.36 1.32 -2.00
N HIS A 10 -37.53 0.87 -1.06
CA HIS A 10 -36.21 0.32 -1.43
C HIS A 10 -36.28 -1.17 -1.13
N ASN A 11 -36.24 -2.02 -2.16
CA ASN A 11 -36.07 -3.46 -2.01
C ASN A 11 -34.88 -3.65 -1.06
N GLY A 12 -35.09 -4.27 0.10
CA GLY A 12 -34.11 -4.43 1.17
C GLY A 12 -32.92 -5.30 0.75
N GLY A 13 -32.19 -4.84 -0.26
CA GLY A 13 -30.92 -5.41 -0.67
C GLY A 13 -29.91 -5.25 0.47
N PRO A 14 -28.84 -6.05 0.45
CA PRO A 14 -27.75 -5.90 1.40
C PRO A 14 -27.32 -4.42 1.45
N PRO A 15 -26.92 -3.90 2.62
CA PRO A 15 -26.31 -2.58 2.70
C PRO A 15 -25.25 -2.48 1.60
N LEU A 16 -25.35 -1.45 0.76
CA LEU A 16 -24.24 -1.13 -0.13
C LEU A 16 -23.03 -0.89 0.76
N ASP A 17 -21.89 -1.49 0.41
CA ASP A 17 -20.64 -1.26 1.16
C ASP A 17 -20.48 0.24 1.39
N ASP A 18 -20.21 0.63 2.63
CA ASP A 18 -19.94 2.03 2.96
C ASP A 18 -18.91 2.55 1.95
N PRO A 19 -19.13 3.73 1.32
CA PRO A 19 -18.17 4.27 0.37
C PRO A 19 -16.84 4.32 1.09
N THR A 20 -15.90 3.46 0.65
CA THR A 20 -14.57 3.35 1.26
C THR A 20 -14.09 4.77 1.48
N PRO A 21 -13.84 5.21 2.73
CA PRO A 21 -13.50 6.60 2.97
C PRO A 21 -12.36 6.91 2.03
N GLN A 22 -12.59 7.84 1.09
CA GLN A 22 -11.54 8.35 0.22
C GLN A 22 -10.59 9.06 1.18
N ARG A 23 -9.71 8.30 1.82
CA ARG A 23 -8.71 8.83 2.72
C ARG A 23 -8.00 9.87 1.87
N PRO A 24 -7.99 11.15 2.28
CA PRO A 24 -7.21 12.14 1.58
C PRO A 24 -5.81 11.56 1.48
N SER A 25 -5.42 11.27 0.26
CA SER A 25 -4.37 10.32 -0.02
C SER A 25 -3.04 10.95 0.32
N CYS A 26 -2.39 10.48 1.37
CA CYS A 26 -1.19 11.10 1.91
C CYS A 26 -0.03 11.01 0.92
N CYS A 27 0.86 12.00 0.95
CA CYS A 27 2.04 12.02 0.07
C CYS A 27 2.90 10.77 0.25
N ARG A 28 3.06 10.26 1.48
CA ARG A 28 3.83 9.05 1.76
C ARG A 28 3.28 7.77 1.09
N ASP A 29 2.00 7.74 0.75
CA ASP A 29 1.34 6.58 0.16
C ASP A 29 1.33 6.64 -1.38
N CYS A 30 1.85 7.75 -1.96
CA CYS A 30 1.95 7.93 -3.40
C CYS A 30 3.07 7.05 -3.97
N ARG A 31 2.86 6.42 -5.12
CA ARG A 31 3.90 5.63 -5.82
C ARG A 31 5.13 6.42 -6.24
N HIS A 32 5.00 7.75 -6.32
CA HIS A 32 6.06 8.67 -6.74
C HIS A 32 6.78 9.32 -5.55
N TRP A 33 6.41 8.93 -4.32
CA TRP A 33 7.02 9.43 -3.11
C TRP A 33 8.43 8.90 -2.93
N GLN A 34 9.35 9.81 -2.60
CA GLN A 34 10.69 9.50 -2.15
C GLN A 34 10.80 9.88 -0.67
N PRO A 35 11.21 8.93 0.19
CA PRO A 35 11.38 9.21 1.61
C PRO A 35 12.53 10.20 1.84
N PRO A 36 12.55 10.90 2.99
CA PRO A 36 13.71 11.67 3.37
C PRO A 36 14.95 10.77 3.52
N PRO A 37 16.18 11.30 3.34
CA PRO A 37 17.40 10.57 3.62
C PRO A 37 17.47 10.06 5.07
N GLU A 38 17.97 8.84 5.27
CA GLU A 38 18.09 8.20 6.58
C GLU A 38 18.92 9.03 7.58
N SER A 39 19.92 9.77 7.11
CA SER A 39 20.74 10.64 7.95
C SER A 39 19.91 11.76 8.61
N LEU A 40 18.95 12.33 7.88
CA LEU A 40 18.04 13.34 8.43
C LEU A 40 17.07 12.72 9.41
N GLU A 41 16.58 11.51 9.14
CA GLU A 41 15.72 10.78 10.06
C GLU A 41 16.43 10.48 11.39
N ARG A 42 17.68 10.01 11.32
CA ARG A 42 18.51 9.77 12.49
C ARG A 42 18.81 11.04 13.28
N ASP A 43 19.20 12.11 12.61
CA ASP A 43 19.46 13.41 13.26
C ASP A 43 18.22 13.92 13.99
N TYR A 44 17.05 13.79 13.36
CA TYR A 44 15.77 14.18 13.95
C TYR A 44 15.37 13.31 15.13
N GLU A 45 15.60 12.00 15.05
CA GLU A 45 15.35 11.09 16.16
C GLU A 45 16.25 11.40 17.36
N PHE A 46 17.53 11.65 17.15
CA PHE A 46 18.47 12.05 18.20
C PHE A 46 18.04 13.36 18.87
N PHE A 47 17.58 14.34 18.08
CA PHE A 47 17.02 15.58 18.62
C PHE A 47 15.74 15.32 19.43
N ARG A 48 14.81 14.53 18.90
CA ARG A 48 13.52 14.21 19.56
C ARG A 48 13.71 13.47 20.88
N LEU A 49 14.72 12.59 20.96
CA LEU A 49 15.08 11.85 22.17
C LEU A 49 15.92 12.68 23.16
N GLY A 50 16.26 13.94 22.84
CA GLY A 50 17.10 14.79 23.68
C GLY A 50 18.58 14.40 23.72
N LEU A 51 19.01 13.46 22.87
CA LEU A 51 20.40 13.01 22.74
C LEU A 51 21.26 14.02 21.98
N SER A 52 20.63 14.96 21.27
CA SER A 52 21.28 16.07 20.59
C SER A 52 20.66 17.41 20.99
N ARG A 53 21.51 18.41 21.24
CA ARG A 53 21.10 19.81 21.45
C ARG A 53 20.92 20.59 20.15
N ARG A 54 21.35 20.03 19.01
CA ARG A 54 21.22 20.66 17.70
C ARG A 54 19.76 20.63 17.28
N ARG A 55 19.15 21.80 17.09
CA ARG A 55 17.81 21.90 16.48
C ARG A 55 17.90 21.48 15.02
N VAL A 56 17.03 20.57 14.61
CA VAL A 56 16.96 20.07 13.24
C VAL A 56 15.52 20.11 12.74
N LYS A 57 15.33 20.29 11.43
CA LYS A 57 14.01 20.30 10.80
C LYS A 57 13.43 18.88 10.83
N LYS A 58 12.10 18.75 10.97
CA LYS A 58 11.41 17.47 10.73
C LYS A 58 11.74 16.97 9.30
N PRO A 59 12.21 15.74 9.13
CA PRO A 59 12.49 15.16 7.82
C PRO A 59 11.24 15.17 6.94
N THR A 60 11.41 15.58 5.69
CA THR A 60 10.33 15.61 4.70
C THR A 60 10.81 14.90 3.45
N GLY A 61 10.00 13.98 2.93
CA GLY A 61 10.21 13.43 1.60
C GLY A 61 9.67 14.37 0.52
N PHE A 62 9.65 13.89 -0.72
CA PHE A 62 9.16 14.64 -1.86
C PHE A 62 8.57 13.71 -2.91
N CYS A 63 7.80 14.28 -3.83
CA CYS A 63 7.25 13.59 -4.99
C CYS A 63 7.75 14.29 -6.24
N ASP A 64 8.47 13.57 -7.09
CA ASP A 64 9.03 14.12 -8.34
C ASP A 64 8.02 14.24 -9.48
N ARG A 65 6.81 13.72 -9.30
CA ARG A 65 5.78 13.84 -10.32
C ARG A 65 5.23 15.26 -10.40
N VAL A 66 5.29 15.82 -11.60
CA VAL A 66 4.69 17.11 -11.96
C VAL A 66 3.48 16.88 -12.86
N LEU A 67 2.30 17.33 -12.43
CA LEU A 67 1.11 17.37 -13.27
C LEU A 67 0.87 18.81 -13.72
N LEU A 68 1.10 19.09 -15.01
CA LEU A 68 0.90 20.40 -15.63
C LEU A 68 -0.51 20.58 -16.22
N GLY A 69 -1.28 19.50 -16.40
CA GLY A 69 -2.54 19.52 -17.17
C GLY A 69 -3.84 19.35 -16.37
N ASN A 70 -3.82 18.74 -15.18
CA ASN A 70 -5.04 18.45 -14.41
C ASN A 70 -5.41 19.54 -13.38
N SER A 71 -4.57 20.57 -13.24
CA SER A 71 -4.82 21.70 -12.34
C SER A 71 -4.22 22.99 -12.89
N ARG A 72 -4.87 24.13 -12.63
CA ARG A 72 -4.39 25.47 -13.02
C ARG A 72 -3.08 25.88 -12.31
N ILE A 73 -2.68 25.12 -11.30
CA ILE A 73 -1.46 25.32 -10.52
C ILE A 73 -0.63 24.04 -10.71
N PRO A 74 0.60 24.11 -11.24
CA PRO A 74 1.53 22.98 -11.22
C PRO A 74 1.63 22.45 -9.80
N ALA A 75 1.23 21.20 -9.60
CA ALA A 75 1.35 20.59 -8.29
C ALA A 75 2.73 19.94 -8.20
N PHE A 76 3.49 20.36 -7.20
CA PHE A 76 4.66 19.66 -6.65
C PHE A 76 4.29 19.32 -5.20
N SER A 77 4.61 18.12 -4.71
CA SER A 77 4.45 17.82 -3.28
C SER A 77 5.82 17.61 -2.64
N GLY A 78 6.48 18.71 -2.29
CA GLY A 78 7.51 18.76 -1.25
C GLY A 78 6.80 19.02 0.08
N THR A 79 6.32 17.97 0.73
CA THR A 79 5.44 18.06 1.91
C THR A 79 5.91 17.07 2.96
N ALA A 80 5.50 17.25 4.22
CA ALA A 80 5.67 16.17 5.17
C ALA A 80 4.73 15.00 4.77
N GLY A 81 5.17 13.76 5.00
CA GLY A 81 4.51 12.56 4.45
C GLY A 81 3.07 12.35 4.91
N ASP A 82 2.63 13.11 5.91
CA ASP A 82 1.29 13.18 6.50
C ASP A 82 0.33 14.15 5.79
N PHE A 83 0.79 14.96 4.83
CA PHE A 83 -0.06 15.90 4.09
C PHE A 83 -0.76 15.23 2.90
N THR A 84 -1.96 15.72 2.57
CA THR A 84 -2.72 15.33 1.38
C THR A 84 -1.93 15.61 0.09
N CYS A 85 -1.82 14.61 -0.78
CA CYS A 85 -1.12 14.71 -2.05
C CYS A 85 -2.05 15.15 -3.18
N ARG A 86 -1.74 16.29 -3.81
CA ARG A 86 -2.46 16.76 -5.02
C ARG A 86 -2.07 16.01 -6.29
N ASN A 87 -0.97 15.25 -6.26
CA ASN A 87 -0.46 14.41 -7.34
C ASN A 87 -0.61 12.92 -7.05
N PHE A 88 -1.57 12.55 -6.19
CA PHE A 88 -1.63 11.19 -5.68
C PHE A 88 -1.84 10.17 -6.80
N GLU A 89 -1.02 9.14 -6.79
CA GLU A 89 -1.27 7.92 -7.52
C GLU A 89 -0.92 6.76 -6.60
N PRO A 90 -1.86 5.84 -6.33
CA PRO A 90 -1.62 4.74 -5.41
C PRO A 90 -0.49 3.85 -5.94
N VAL A 91 0.30 3.31 -5.03
CA VAL A 91 1.23 2.21 -5.35
C VAL A 91 0.40 1.09 -5.97
N PRO A 92 0.74 0.59 -7.18
CA PRO A 92 0.05 -0.54 -7.77
C PRO A 92 0.01 -1.68 -6.75
N PRO A 93 -1.14 -2.38 -6.61
CA PRO A 93 -1.20 -3.56 -5.76
C PRO A 93 -0.03 -4.46 -6.15
N ARG A 94 0.79 -4.83 -5.16
CA ARG A 94 1.82 -5.85 -5.40
C ARG A 94 1.06 -7.05 -5.96
N LEU A 95 1.39 -7.45 -7.19
CA LEU A 95 0.89 -8.72 -7.72
C LEU A 95 1.16 -9.73 -6.61
N ARG A 96 0.12 -10.41 -6.14
CA ARG A 96 0.30 -11.53 -5.22
C ARG A 96 1.36 -12.38 -5.89
N SER A 97 2.52 -12.53 -5.25
CA SER A 97 3.46 -13.58 -5.63
C SER A 97 2.59 -14.82 -5.76
N ARG A 98 2.52 -15.43 -6.95
CA ARG A 98 1.86 -16.72 -7.10
C ARG A 98 2.48 -17.57 -6.01
N GLY A 99 1.63 -17.91 -5.04
CA GLY A 99 2.07 -18.48 -3.79
C GLY A 99 2.72 -19.80 -4.14
N GLY A 100 3.96 -19.96 -3.72
CA GLY A 100 4.59 -21.25 -3.75
C GLY A 100 5.81 -21.24 -2.87
N GLY A 101 5.80 -22.04 -1.82
CA GLY A 101 7.03 -22.34 -1.12
C GLY A 101 8.02 -22.98 -2.10
N PHE A 102 9.30 -22.93 -1.78
CA PHE A 102 10.25 -23.83 -2.46
C PHE A 102 10.08 -25.21 -1.84
N ILE A 103 9.52 -26.17 -2.58
CA ILE A 103 9.27 -27.51 -2.05
C ILE A 103 10.29 -28.50 -2.61
N THR A 104 10.45 -29.61 -1.90
CA THR A 104 11.28 -30.75 -2.30
C THR A 104 10.42 -32.01 -2.16
N ILE A 105 10.24 -32.73 -3.27
CA ILE A 105 9.44 -33.97 -3.30
C ILE A 105 10.40 -35.15 -3.19
N TRP A 106 10.11 -36.03 -2.24
CA TRP A 106 10.90 -37.22 -1.93
C TRP A 106 10.15 -38.48 -2.34
N VAL A 107 10.86 -39.44 -2.92
CA VAL A 107 10.37 -40.81 -3.12
C VAL A 107 11.39 -41.74 -2.50
N GLY A 108 11.02 -42.37 -1.38
CA GLY A 108 11.98 -43.07 -0.53
C GLY A 108 13.03 -42.13 0.04
N ASP A 109 14.31 -42.43 -0.17
CA ASP A 109 15.47 -41.67 0.28
C ASP A 109 16.02 -40.69 -0.79
N ARG A 110 15.31 -40.53 -1.91
CA ARG A 110 15.78 -39.73 -3.05
C ARG A 110 14.89 -38.52 -3.29
N VAL A 111 15.53 -37.38 -3.55
CA VAL A 111 14.87 -36.18 -4.09
C VAL A 111 14.54 -36.43 -5.55
N VAL A 112 13.25 -36.46 -5.88
CA VAL A 112 12.78 -36.62 -7.27
C VAL A 112 12.46 -35.30 -7.94
N TRP A 113 12.23 -34.24 -7.15
CA TRP A 113 12.00 -32.90 -7.67
C TRP A 113 12.21 -31.82 -6.60
N LYS A 114 12.60 -30.62 -7.02
CA LYS A 114 12.79 -29.45 -6.16
C LYS A 114 12.53 -28.18 -6.95
N GLY A 115 11.65 -27.30 -6.47
CA GLY A 115 11.29 -26.08 -7.18
C GLY A 115 10.19 -25.26 -6.50
N PRO A 116 9.76 -24.16 -7.12
CA PRO A 116 8.59 -23.39 -6.70
C PRO A 116 7.33 -24.24 -6.72
N GLU A 117 6.52 -24.23 -5.66
CA GLU A 117 5.29 -25.03 -5.54
C GLU A 117 4.33 -24.87 -6.74
N ASP A 118 4.29 -23.70 -7.38
CA ASP A 118 3.46 -23.44 -8.55
C ASP A 118 4.01 -24.05 -9.86
N GLU A 119 5.22 -24.61 -9.82
CA GLU A 119 5.88 -25.31 -10.92
C GLU A 119 5.95 -26.83 -10.71
N ILE A 120 5.24 -27.38 -9.71
CA ILE A 120 5.21 -28.84 -9.48
C ILE A 120 4.71 -29.54 -10.75
N PRO A 121 5.50 -30.48 -11.33
CA PRO A 121 5.06 -31.26 -12.47
C PRO A 121 3.78 -32.06 -12.12
N PRO A 122 2.77 -32.11 -13.03
CA PRO A 122 1.49 -32.78 -12.75
C PRO A 122 1.61 -34.22 -12.25
N ARG A 123 2.63 -34.95 -12.71
CA ARG A 123 2.97 -36.32 -12.26
C ARG A 123 3.19 -36.48 -10.75
N PHE A 124 3.38 -35.38 -10.01
CA PHE A 124 3.52 -35.38 -8.56
C PHE A 124 2.31 -34.77 -7.83
N LEU A 125 1.32 -34.27 -8.55
CA LEU A 125 0.07 -33.77 -7.99
C LEU A 125 -0.96 -34.89 -7.75
N ASP A 126 -0.76 -36.04 -8.40
CA ASP A 126 -1.55 -37.25 -8.21
C ASP A 126 -0.97 -38.08 -7.05
N ALA A 127 -1.42 -37.77 -5.84
CA ALA A 127 -1.36 -38.72 -4.74
C ALA A 127 -2.70 -39.46 -4.72
N ASP A 128 -2.73 -40.72 -5.17
CA ASP A 128 -3.82 -41.63 -4.81
C ASP A 128 -3.85 -41.79 -3.27
N PRO A 129 -5.05 -41.90 -2.66
CA PRO A 129 -5.29 -41.75 -1.21
C PRO A 129 -4.71 -42.85 -0.31
#